data_AF-A0A0T5Z9Y7-F1
#
_entry.id   AF-A0A0T5Z9Y7-F1
#
_cell.length_a   1.000
_cell.length_b   1.000
_cell.length_c   1.000
_cell.angle_alpha   90.00
_cell.angle_beta   90.00
_cell.angle_gamma   90.00
#
_symmetry.space_group_name_H-M   'P 1'
#
loop_
_entity.id
_entity.type
_entity.pdbx_description
1 polymer ?
#
loop_
_entity_poly.entity_id
_entity_poly.type
_entity_poly.pdbx_seq_one_letter_code
_entity_poly.pdbx_strand_id
1 'polypeptide(L)'
;CSSDLLTGAPGAELIANGGMEQFDADPLHIPGWTDFRWEGDIQLNHTDLAAFAGERSALIQGYGPAKAAIYQNLSLPVGTYRLRAKLASADLREGLWGQTSLLYLEFASRETISQTLLEGDNARRQMELVFRVPEADQVTLYFF
;
A
#
# COMPACT_ATOMS: atom_id res chain seq x y z
N CYS A 1 -6.67 -15.59 35.67
CA CYS A 1 -5.69 -15.58 34.56
C CYS A 1 -6.33 -14.83 33.40
N SER A 2 -5.84 -13.62 33.13
CA SER A 2 -6.19 -12.83 31.95
C SER A 2 -5.43 -13.38 30.75
N SER A 3 -6.14 -13.62 29.65
CA SER A 3 -5.55 -13.88 28.34
C SER A 3 -6.44 -13.25 27.28
N ASP A 4 -6.51 -11.91 27.30
CA ASP A 4 -6.88 -11.13 26.13
C ASP A 4 -5.67 -11.12 25.18
N LEU A 5 -5.63 -12.10 24.27
CA LEU A 5 -4.78 -12.08 23.10
C LEU A 5 -5.69 -11.88 21.89
N LEU A 6 -5.83 -10.61 21.50
CA LEU A 6 -6.48 -10.16 20.27
C LEU A 6 -5.70 -10.70 19.06
N THR A 7 -5.91 -11.96 18.71
CA THR A 7 -5.71 -12.43 17.33
C THR A 7 -6.94 -12.00 16.54
N GLY A 8 -6.79 -11.03 15.64
CA GLY A 8 -7.88 -10.48 14.83
C GLY A 8 -8.77 -11.59 14.25
N ALA A 9 -10.08 -11.40 14.33
CA ALA A 9 -11.05 -12.38 13.84
C ALA A 9 -10.79 -12.70 12.35
N PRO A 10 -11.03 -13.95 11.89
CA PRO A 10 -10.95 -14.28 10.47
C PRO A 10 -11.80 -13.31 9.65
N GLY A 11 -11.16 -12.59 8.71
CA GLY A 11 -11.81 -11.58 7.88
C GLY A 11 -11.79 -10.15 8.42
N ALA A 12 -11.12 -9.89 9.55
CA ALA A 12 -10.86 -8.53 9.99
C ALA A 12 -9.91 -7.82 9.00
N GLU A 13 -10.25 -6.57 8.65
CA GLU A 13 -9.34 -5.67 7.96
C GLU A 13 -8.20 -5.29 8.92
N LEU A 14 -6.96 -5.41 8.44
CA LEU A 14 -5.75 -5.15 9.23
C LEU A 14 -5.07 -3.85 8.81
N ILE A 15 -5.38 -3.34 7.62
CA ILE A 15 -4.82 -2.12 7.09
C ILE A 15 -5.64 -0.95 7.63
N ALA A 16 -5.02 -0.12 8.46
CA ALA A 16 -5.63 1.11 8.92
C ALA A 16 -5.88 2.02 7.71
N ASN A 17 -7.11 2.54 7.61
CA ASN A 17 -7.53 3.37 6.48
C ASN A 17 -7.23 2.75 5.10
N GLY A 18 -7.35 1.42 4.94
CA GLY A 18 -7.06 0.75 3.66
C GLY A 18 -8.00 1.14 2.51
N GLY A 19 -9.19 1.65 2.83
CA GLY A 19 -10.12 2.23 1.86
C GLY A 19 -9.87 3.69 1.52
N MET A 20 -8.90 4.34 2.18
CA MET A 20 -8.58 5.76 2.01
C MET A 20 -9.71 6.72 2.37
N GLU A 21 -10.74 6.34 3.12
CA GLU A 21 -11.88 7.23 3.40
C GLU A 21 -11.65 8.17 4.60
N GLN A 22 -10.68 7.88 5.46
CA GLN A 22 -10.32 8.76 6.56
C GLN A 22 -9.39 9.87 6.05
N PHE A 23 -9.74 11.11 6.33
CA PHE A 23 -8.97 12.31 5.97
C PHE A 23 -8.82 13.20 7.20
N ASP A 24 -7.84 14.09 7.16
CA ASP A 24 -7.74 15.20 8.11
C ASP A 24 -7.65 16.54 7.35
N ALA A 25 -7.21 17.60 8.03
CA ALA A 25 -7.17 18.94 7.46
C ALA A 25 -6.05 19.13 6.42
N ASP A 26 -5.02 18.27 6.42
CA ASP A 26 -3.91 18.32 5.48
C ASP A 26 -4.19 17.38 4.28
N PRO A 27 -4.46 17.92 3.08
CA PRO A 27 -4.76 17.10 1.91
C PRO A 27 -3.56 16.30 1.38
N LEU A 28 -2.35 16.57 1.87
CA LEU A 28 -1.13 15.84 1.51
C LEU A 28 -0.86 14.65 2.45
N HIS A 29 -1.55 14.59 3.58
CA HIS A 29 -1.43 13.52 4.54
C HIS A 29 -2.57 12.51 4.35
N ILE A 30 -2.24 11.22 4.39
CA ILE A 30 -3.21 10.12 4.33
C ILE A 30 -3.22 9.45 5.71
N PRO A 31 -4.23 9.70 6.57
CA PRO A 31 -4.28 9.13 7.90
C PRO A 31 -4.05 7.61 7.94
N GLY A 32 -3.17 7.16 8.83
CA GLY A 32 -2.79 5.75 8.97
C GLY A 32 -1.70 5.28 8.01
N TRP A 33 -1.31 6.10 7.03
CA TRP A 33 -0.20 5.83 6.11
C TRP A 33 0.94 6.79 6.37
N THR A 34 2.16 6.31 6.18
CA THR A 34 3.35 7.16 6.14
C THR A 34 3.85 7.22 4.71
N ASP A 35 4.34 8.37 4.29
CA ASP A 35 4.99 8.52 3.00
C ASP A 35 6.51 8.63 3.13
N PHE A 36 7.20 8.22 2.07
CA PHE A 36 8.62 8.46 1.94
C PHE A 36 8.99 8.76 0.49
N ARG A 37 9.81 9.79 0.29
CA ARG A 37 10.36 10.19 -1.00
C ARG A 37 11.87 10.01 -0.99
N TRP A 38 12.37 9.16 -1.88
CA TRP A 38 13.82 8.99 -2.09
C TRP A 38 14.37 10.05 -3.04
N GLU A 39 13.72 10.24 -4.19
CA GLU A 39 14.26 11.07 -5.26
C GLU A 39 13.18 11.52 -6.25
N GLY A 40 13.44 12.64 -6.92
CA GLY A 40 12.60 13.18 -8.00
C GLY A 40 11.49 14.09 -7.51
N ASP A 41 10.80 14.70 -8.47
CA ASP A 41 9.65 15.57 -8.21
C ASP A 41 8.37 14.73 -8.18
N ILE A 42 7.74 14.68 -7.00
CA ILE A 42 6.61 13.81 -6.69
C ILE A 42 5.61 14.59 -5.86
N GLN A 43 4.35 14.36 -6.15
CA GLN A 43 3.23 14.74 -5.33
C GLN A 43 2.47 13.51 -4.83
N LEU A 44 2.23 13.49 -3.53
CA LEU A 44 1.35 12.55 -2.86
C LEU A 44 0.12 13.32 -2.40
N ASN A 45 -1.06 12.85 -2.81
CA ASN A 45 -2.32 13.49 -2.47
C ASN A 45 -3.33 12.50 -1.96
N HIS A 46 -4.16 12.97 -1.04
CA HIS A 46 -5.45 12.37 -0.75
C HIS A 46 -6.53 13.01 -1.63
N THR A 47 -7.10 12.25 -2.57
CA THR A 47 -7.95 12.79 -3.64
C THR A 47 -9.24 11.98 -3.82
N ASP A 48 -10.12 12.41 -4.71
CA ASP A 48 -11.31 11.69 -5.17
C ASP A 48 -11.11 11.03 -6.55
N LEU A 49 -9.99 11.34 -7.21
CA LEU A 49 -9.64 10.80 -8.51
C LEU A 49 -9.51 9.27 -8.45
N ALA A 50 -10.24 8.59 -9.33
CA ALA A 50 -10.23 7.13 -9.42
C ALA A 50 -10.57 6.41 -8.09
N ALA A 51 -11.40 7.00 -7.22
CA ALA A 51 -11.99 6.27 -6.09
C ALA A 51 -12.77 5.04 -6.59
N PHE A 52 -12.44 3.87 -6.04
CA PHE A 52 -13.03 2.58 -6.46
C PHE A 52 -14.21 2.14 -5.59
N ALA A 53 -14.29 2.68 -4.38
CA ALA A 53 -15.37 2.55 -3.41
C ALA A 53 -15.27 3.77 -2.50
N GLY A 54 -16.40 4.26 -2.00
CA GLY A 54 -16.41 5.54 -1.28
C GLY A 54 -16.09 6.72 -2.20
N GLU A 55 -15.51 7.76 -1.63
CA GLU A 55 -15.25 9.03 -2.30
C GLU A 55 -13.75 9.36 -2.43
N ARG A 56 -12.86 8.50 -1.92
CA ARG A 56 -11.44 8.85 -1.79
C ARG A 56 -10.47 7.78 -2.31
N SER A 57 -9.27 8.24 -2.60
CA SER A 57 -8.13 7.44 -3.06
C SER A 57 -6.80 8.13 -2.72
N ALA A 58 -5.72 7.34 -2.70
CA ALA A 58 -4.37 7.87 -2.67
C ALA A 58 -3.86 8.06 -4.10
N LEU A 59 -3.22 9.20 -4.39
CA LEU A 59 -2.56 9.47 -5.66
C LEU A 59 -1.06 9.67 -5.43
N ILE A 60 -0.27 8.89 -6.15
CA ILE A 60 1.17 9.05 -6.29
C ILE A 60 1.44 9.53 -7.72
N GLN A 61 1.97 10.74 -7.87
CA GLN A 61 2.22 11.36 -9.16
C GLN A 61 3.66 11.86 -9.25
N GLY A 62 4.41 11.38 -10.23
CA GLY A 62 5.73 11.92 -10.58
C GLY A 62 5.63 12.94 -11.72
N TYR A 63 6.45 13.98 -11.67
CA TYR A 63 6.61 14.97 -12.76
C TYR A 63 7.88 14.71 -13.60
N GLY A 64 8.48 13.53 -13.44
CA GLY A 64 9.69 13.02 -14.09
C GLY A 64 10.11 11.69 -13.47
N PRO A 65 11.31 11.15 -13.78
CA PRO A 65 11.83 9.97 -13.10
C PRO A 65 11.93 10.22 -11.60
N ALA A 66 11.25 9.40 -10.81
CA ALA A 66 11.13 9.62 -9.37
C ALA A 66 10.89 8.30 -8.62
N LYS A 67 11.09 8.33 -7.28
CA LYS A 67 10.70 7.24 -6.37
C LYS A 67 10.12 7.78 -5.06
N ALA A 68 8.89 7.38 -4.80
CA ALA A 68 8.25 7.48 -3.50
C ALA A 68 7.48 6.21 -3.19
N ALA A 69 7.03 6.08 -1.95
CA ALA A 69 6.04 5.11 -1.55
C ALA A 69 5.14 5.69 -0.47
N ILE A 70 3.95 5.13 -0.36
CA ILE A 70 3.19 5.13 0.90
C ILE A 70 3.34 3.77 1.55
N TYR A 71 3.38 3.74 2.88
CA TYR A 71 3.57 2.50 3.62
C TYR A 71 2.87 2.47 4.97
N GLN A 72 2.67 1.26 5.47
CA GLN A 72 2.15 0.99 6.80
C GLN A 72 2.88 -0.18 7.43
N ASN A 73 3.20 -0.06 8.72
CA ASN A 73 3.77 -1.15 9.51
C ASN A 73 2.64 -1.99 10.12
N LEU A 74 2.72 -3.29 9.94
CA LEU A 74 1.73 -4.27 10.36
C LEU A 74 2.39 -5.30 11.28
N SER A 75 1.77 -5.56 12.42
CA SER A 75 2.12 -6.72 13.26
C SER A 75 1.23 -7.89 12.86
N LEU A 76 1.79 -8.88 12.16
CA LEU A 76 1.04 -10.03 11.65
C LEU A 76 1.33 -11.29 12.48
N PRO A 77 0.33 -11.88 13.16
CA PRO A 77 0.45 -13.20 13.74
C PRO A 77 0.75 -14.30 12.72
N VAL A 78 1.03 -15.51 13.20
CA VAL A 78 1.09 -16.70 12.33
C VAL A 78 -0.25 -16.90 11.62
N GLY A 79 -0.23 -17.07 10.30
CA GLY A 79 -1.46 -17.17 9.54
C GLY A 79 -1.28 -17.16 8.04
N THR A 80 -2.42 -17.25 7.34
CA THR A 80 -2.52 -17.00 5.90
C THR A 80 -3.32 -15.74 5.68
N TYR A 81 -2.75 -14.84 4.90
CA TYR A 81 -3.28 -13.50 4.66
C TYR A 81 -3.60 -13.33 3.18
N ARG A 82 -4.57 -12.46 2.91
CA ARG A 82 -4.95 -12.05 1.57
C ARG A 82 -4.96 -10.54 1.52
N LEU A 83 -4.04 -9.98 0.76
CA LEU A 83 -4.00 -8.56 0.43
C LEU A 83 -4.76 -8.34 -0.88
N ARG A 84 -5.57 -7.28 -0.92
CA ARG A 84 -6.22 -6.81 -2.15
C ARG A 84 -6.01 -5.31 -2.27
N ALA A 85 -5.67 -4.88 -3.48
CA ALA A 85 -5.62 -3.45 -3.80
C ALA A 85 -6.36 -3.21 -5.11
N LYS A 86 -7.04 -2.06 -5.18
CA LYS A 86 -7.64 -1.55 -6.42
C LYS A 86 -6.82 -0.37 -6.88
N LEU A 87 -6.37 -0.42 -8.12
CA LEU A 87 -5.32 0.44 -8.63
C LEU A 87 -5.70 0.94 -10.03
N ALA A 88 -5.36 2.19 -10.31
CA ALA A 88 -5.48 2.81 -11.61
C ALA A 88 -4.16 3.53 -11.93
N SER A 89 -3.84 3.66 -13.21
CA SER A 89 -2.66 4.39 -13.66
C SER A 89 -2.99 5.19 -14.92
N ALA A 90 -2.34 6.34 -15.07
CA ALA A 90 -2.35 7.12 -16.30
C ALA A 90 -0.91 7.49 -16.65
N ASP A 91 -0.49 7.19 -17.88
CA ASP A 91 0.85 7.41 -18.43
C ASP A 91 1.98 6.95 -17.49
N LEU A 92 1.79 5.83 -16.77
CA LEU A 92 2.79 5.33 -15.84
C LEU A 92 3.94 4.69 -16.61
N ARG A 93 5.13 5.27 -16.49
CA ARG A 93 6.35 4.80 -17.16
C ARG A 93 7.35 4.29 -16.14
N GLU A 94 8.32 3.52 -16.62
CA GLU A 94 9.48 3.18 -15.81
C GLU A 94 10.17 4.45 -15.32
N GLY A 95 10.38 4.51 -14.01
CA GLY A 95 11.08 5.58 -13.33
C GLY A 95 12.54 5.23 -13.10
N LEU A 96 13.07 5.67 -11.96
CA LEU A 96 14.42 5.36 -11.54
C LEU A 96 14.59 3.85 -11.31
N TRP A 97 15.78 3.34 -11.64
CA TRP A 97 16.14 1.91 -11.54
C TRP A 97 15.32 0.95 -12.41
N GLY A 98 14.64 1.45 -13.46
CA GLY A 98 13.87 0.62 -14.39
C GLY A 98 12.65 -0.04 -13.72
N GLN A 99 12.10 0.60 -12.70
CA GLN A 99 10.93 0.12 -11.97
C GLN A 99 9.71 1.00 -12.26
N THR A 100 8.54 0.37 -12.32
CA THR A 100 7.23 1.04 -12.35
C THR A 100 6.57 0.95 -10.96
N SER A 101 5.24 0.92 -10.90
CA SER A 101 4.52 0.73 -9.63
C SER A 101 4.69 -0.69 -9.08
N LEU A 102 4.95 -0.76 -7.78
CA LEU A 102 5.32 -1.99 -7.10
C LEU A 102 4.64 -2.09 -5.73
N LEU A 103 4.23 -3.31 -5.39
CA LEU A 103 3.87 -3.71 -4.04
C LEU A 103 5.06 -4.43 -3.42
N TYR A 104 5.51 -3.97 -2.25
CA TYR A 104 6.52 -4.67 -1.45
C TYR A 104 5.93 -5.01 -0.08
N LEU A 105 6.17 -6.24 0.37
CA LEU A 105 5.97 -6.67 1.75
C LEU A 105 7.34 -7.02 2.31
N GLU A 106 7.91 -6.09 3.05
CA GLU A 106 9.17 -6.29 3.75
C GLU A 106 8.87 -6.96 5.09
N PHE A 107 9.48 -8.13 5.33
CA PHE A 107 9.32 -8.90 6.55
C PHE A 107 10.58 -8.72 7.41
N ALA A 108 10.42 -8.60 8.72
CA ALA A 108 11.59 -8.50 9.59
C ALA A 108 12.34 -9.83 9.71
N SER A 109 11.64 -10.98 9.61
CA SER A 109 12.26 -12.30 9.81
C SER A 109 12.63 -13.05 8.53
N ARG A 110 12.24 -12.55 7.34
CA ARG A 110 12.39 -13.29 6.08
C ARG A 110 12.51 -12.40 4.83
N GLU A 111 12.61 -13.06 3.68
CA GLU A 111 12.68 -12.39 2.39
C GLU A 111 11.43 -11.58 2.05
N THR A 112 11.66 -10.43 1.41
CA THR A 112 10.63 -9.52 0.93
C THR A 112 9.83 -10.16 -0.21
N ILE A 113 8.51 -9.98 -0.19
CA ILE A 113 7.68 -10.28 -1.36
C ILE A 113 7.55 -8.99 -2.17
N SER A 114 7.84 -9.05 -3.47
CA SER A 114 7.63 -7.95 -4.40
C SER A 114 6.72 -8.36 -5.56
N GLN A 115 5.87 -7.44 -6.01
CA GLN A 115 4.98 -7.64 -7.15
C GLN A 115 4.81 -6.36 -7.94
N THR A 116 5.08 -6.40 -9.25
CA THR A 116 4.72 -5.31 -10.16
C THR A 116 3.22 -5.15 -10.22
N LEU A 117 2.75 -3.92 -10.08
CA LEU A 117 1.34 -3.61 -9.99
C LEU A 117 0.77 -3.19 -11.35
N LEU A 118 1.31 -2.13 -11.93
CA LEU A 118 0.82 -1.48 -13.15
C LEU A 118 1.97 -0.90 -13.98
N GLU A 119 1.70 -0.75 -15.27
CA GLU A 119 2.46 0.01 -16.26
C GLU A 119 1.50 0.64 -17.27
N GLY A 120 1.85 1.80 -17.83
CA GLY A 120 1.05 2.53 -18.81
C GLY A 120 -0.30 3.02 -18.28
N ASP A 121 -1.30 3.08 -19.15
CA ASP A 121 -2.67 3.48 -18.83
C ASP A 121 -3.52 2.28 -18.40
N ASN A 122 -4.06 2.32 -17.19
CA ASN A 122 -4.99 1.32 -16.69
C ASN A 122 -6.17 2.00 -15.99
N ALA A 123 -7.38 1.84 -16.54
CA ALA A 123 -8.58 2.44 -15.97
C ALA A 123 -8.87 1.94 -14.56
N ARG A 124 -8.99 0.60 -14.39
CA ARG A 124 -9.33 -0.04 -13.12
C ARG A 124 -8.78 -1.45 -13.08
N ARG A 125 -7.86 -1.73 -12.16
CA ARG A 125 -7.34 -3.07 -11.88
C ARG A 125 -7.57 -3.43 -10.43
N GLN A 126 -7.75 -4.72 -10.18
CA GLN A 126 -7.72 -5.27 -8.84
C GLN A 126 -6.62 -6.31 -8.80
N MET A 127 -5.76 -6.20 -7.80
CA MET A 127 -4.75 -7.19 -7.50
C MET A 127 -5.15 -7.97 -6.24
N GLU A 128 -4.73 -9.22 -6.18
CA GLU A 128 -4.87 -10.07 -5.00
C GLU A 128 -3.57 -10.83 -4.79
N LEU A 129 -3.04 -10.79 -3.58
CA LEU A 129 -1.87 -11.54 -3.15
C LEU A 129 -2.23 -12.35 -1.91
N VAL A 130 -2.09 -13.67 -2.00
CA VAL A 130 -2.24 -14.58 -0.87
C VAL A 130 -0.85 -15.02 -0.41
N PHE A 131 -0.55 -14.83 0.87
CA PHE A 131 0.74 -15.19 1.44
C PHE A 131 0.60 -15.78 2.84
N ARG A 132 1.58 -16.59 3.22
CA ARG A 132 1.65 -17.19 4.56
C ARG A 132 2.70 -16.49 5.40
N VAL A 133 2.37 -16.27 6.67
CA VAL A 133 3.27 -15.81 7.73
C VAL A 133 3.47 -17.00 8.68
N PRO A 134 4.64 -17.66 8.65
CA PRO A 134 4.85 -18.93 9.36
C PRO A 134 5.08 -18.75 10.87
N GLU A 135 5.49 -17.56 11.30
CA GLU A 135 5.69 -17.13 12.68
C GLU A 135 5.28 -15.66 12.78
N ALA A 136 4.92 -15.17 13.97
CA ALA A 136 4.51 -13.77 14.12
C ALA A 136 5.65 -12.82 13.73
N ASP A 137 5.33 -11.80 12.92
CA ASP A 137 6.33 -10.95 12.29
C ASP A 137 5.88 -9.48 12.22
N GLN A 138 6.85 -8.58 12.09
CA GLN A 138 6.63 -7.19 11.71
C GLN A 138 6.80 -7.08 10.19
N VAL A 139 5.79 -6.52 9.54
CA VAL A 139 5.73 -6.41 8.09
C VAL A 139 5.51 -4.96 7.70
N THR A 140 6.35 -4.43 6.84
CA THR A 140 6.11 -3.12 6.23
C THR A 140 5.53 -3.33 4.83
N LEU A 141 4.31 -2.84 4.66
CA LEU A 141 3.58 -2.84 3.39
C LEU A 141 3.88 -1.54 2.66
N TYR A 142 4.50 -1.61 1.49
CA TYR A 142 4.78 -0.46 0.63
C TYR A 142 3.99 -0.52 -0.68
N PHE A 143 3.47 0.63 -1.10
CA PHE A 143 3.02 0.90 -2.46
C PHE A 143 3.89 1.98 -3.08
N PHE A 144 4.64 1.61 -4.13
CA PHE A 144 5.46 2.50 -4.96
C PHE A 144 4.71 2.91 -6.22
#